data_AF-A0A834DDJ7-F1
#
_entry.id   AF-A0A834DDJ7-F1
#
_cell.length_a   1.000
_cell.length_b   1.000
_cell.length_c   1.000
_cell.angle_alpha   90.00
_cell.angle_beta   90.00
_cell.angle_gamma   90.00
#
_symmetry.space_group_name_H-M   'P 1'
#
loop_
_entity.id
_entity.type
_entity.pdbx_description
1 polymer ?
#
loop_
_entity_poly.entity_id
_entity_poly.type
_entity_poly.pdbx_seq_one_letter_code
_entity_poly.pdbx_strand_id
1 'polypeptide(L)'
;MPTLEEAHTKDTDGLCRVTMTVTIRDSSVRTALLRQQHLLGQERGSGVFLPEGVFIPSPPAWMVALAVLLPALLFFTTVGVIGLCSKLHKEKEILSLREDYEDKEEDTARKELEQLQEELRWRRGLLHAADVLLDPDTAHPELFLSQDQRRVGRGPSRQILPDNPERFDCRPCVLGVQGFSSGRHSWEVEVGNVMVWAVGVCADRVQRKGRPCWSLRMASGPWSCLDTSTGSCPLQRRSSP
;
A
#
# COMPACT_ATOMS: atom_id res chain seq x y z
N MET A 1 -68.89 -24.50 -86.13
CA MET A 1 -70.21 -24.37 -85.50
C MET A 1 -70.33 -25.45 -84.43
N PRO A 2 -69.89 -25.16 -83.19
CA PRO A 2 -70.04 -26.06 -82.05
C PRO A 2 -71.37 -25.81 -81.31
N THR A 3 -71.95 -26.92 -80.85
CA THR A 3 -73.26 -27.03 -80.20
C THR A 3 -73.23 -26.51 -78.75
N LEU A 4 -74.19 -25.66 -78.39
CA LEU A 4 -74.39 -25.14 -77.02
C LEU A 4 -75.55 -25.92 -76.38
N GLU A 5 -75.30 -26.63 -75.28
CA GLU A 5 -76.36 -27.10 -74.38
C GLU A 5 -76.45 -26.16 -73.18
N GLU A 6 -77.66 -25.69 -72.88
CA GLU A 6 -77.95 -24.80 -71.76
C GLU A 6 -79.11 -25.43 -70.96
N ALA A 7 -78.85 -25.76 -69.69
CA ALA A 7 -79.85 -26.33 -68.79
C ALA A 7 -80.25 -25.29 -67.74
N HIS A 8 -81.56 -25.02 -67.63
CA HIS A 8 -82.13 -24.02 -66.72
C HIS A 8 -83.00 -24.68 -65.65
N THR A 9 -82.70 -24.40 -64.38
CA THR A 9 -83.64 -24.58 -63.26
C THR A 9 -83.74 -23.26 -62.48
N LYS A 10 -84.98 -22.84 -62.19
CA LYS A 10 -85.34 -21.55 -61.58
C LYS A 10 -85.74 -21.80 -60.12
N ASP A 11 -85.17 -21.04 -59.19
CA ASP A 11 -85.60 -21.01 -57.79
C ASP A 11 -85.85 -19.55 -57.33
N THR A 12 -86.63 -19.41 -56.27
CA THR A 12 -87.74 -18.45 -56.12
C THR A 12 -87.44 -17.09 -55.46
N ASP A 13 -86.21 -16.59 -55.58
CA ASP A 13 -85.85 -15.21 -55.16
C ASP A 13 -85.18 -14.37 -56.27
N GLY A 14 -85.54 -14.62 -57.53
CA GLY A 14 -85.35 -13.66 -58.62
C GLY A 14 -83.90 -13.40 -59.07
N LEU A 15 -82.91 -14.08 -58.51
CA LEU A 15 -81.51 -14.01 -58.95
C LEU A 15 -81.09 -15.34 -59.60
N CYS A 16 -81.05 -15.38 -60.93
CA CYS A 16 -80.53 -16.53 -61.67
C CYS A 16 -79.00 -16.54 -61.61
N ARG A 17 -78.44 -17.60 -61.02
CA ARG A 17 -77.01 -17.90 -61.05
C ARG A 17 -76.70 -18.67 -62.33
N VAL A 18 -76.14 -17.98 -63.34
CA VAL A 18 -75.64 -18.64 -64.56
C VAL A 18 -74.17 -18.95 -64.36
N THR A 19 -73.87 -20.24 -64.20
CA THR A 19 -72.49 -20.73 -64.11
C THR A 19 -72.01 -21.06 -65.53
N MET A 20 -71.30 -20.14 -66.18
CA MET A 20 -70.75 -20.37 -67.51
C MET A 20 -69.33 -20.94 -67.40
N THR A 21 -69.19 -22.24 -67.62
CA THR A 21 -67.88 -22.91 -67.65
C THR A 21 -67.36 -22.95 -69.08
N VAL A 22 -66.33 -22.13 -69.37
CA VAL A 22 -65.61 -22.16 -70.66
C VAL A 22 -64.31 -22.92 -70.47
N THR A 23 -64.16 -24.05 -71.16
CA THR A 23 -62.93 -24.84 -71.17
C THR A 23 -62.05 -24.42 -72.36
N ILE A 24 -60.96 -23.71 -72.07
CA ILE A 24 -59.98 -23.29 -73.07
C ILE A 24 -58.92 -24.39 -73.18
N ARG A 25 -58.87 -25.08 -74.33
CA ARG A 25 -57.75 -25.98 -74.69
C ARG A 25 -56.69 -25.16 -75.45
N ASP A 26 -55.48 -25.30 -74.95
CA ASP A 26 -54.28 -24.51 -75.20
C ASP A 26 -53.89 -24.34 -76.69
N SER A 27 -53.60 -23.10 -77.10
CA SER A 27 -52.42 -22.74 -77.89
C SER A 27 -52.32 -21.22 -78.06
N SER A 28 -51.10 -20.74 -78.00
CA SER A 28 -50.67 -19.35 -77.99
C SER A 28 -51.32 -18.43 -79.04
N VAL A 29 -51.64 -17.19 -78.62
CA VAL A 29 -51.30 -15.88 -79.25
C VAL A 29 -52.48 -14.87 -79.37
N ARG A 30 -52.20 -13.69 -78.77
CA ARG A 30 -52.65 -12.30 -79.05
C ARG A 30 -53.97 -11.76 -78.49
N THR A 31 -53.75 -10.64 -77.81
CA THR A 31 -54.61 -9.64 -77.18
C THR A 31 -55.55 -8.92 -78.15
N ALA A 32 -56.78 -8.61 -77.72
CA ALA A 32 -57.54 -7.46 -78.22
C ALA A 32 -58.48 -6.92 -77.12
N LEU A 33 -58.35 -5.63 -76.82
CA LEU A 33 -59.19 -4.83 -75.93
C LEU A 33 -60.48 -4.40 -76.64
N LEU A 34 -61.64 -4.40 -75.97
CA LEU A 34 -62.49 -3.20 -75.91
C LEU A 34 -63.53 -3.21 -74.76
N ARG A 35 -63.30 -2.25 -73.86
CA ARG A 35 -64.15 -1.47 -72.94
C ARG A 35 -65.67 -1.38 -73.23
N GLN A 36 -66.52 -1.52 -72.19
CA GLN A 36 -67.58 -0.53 -71.88
C GLN A 36 -68.11 -0.65 -70.43
N GLN A 37 -67.87 0.39 -69.61
CA GLN A 37 -68.56 0.68 -68.36
C GLN A 37 -69.93 1.29 -68.67
N HIS A 38 -70.95 0.97 -67.87
CA HIS A 38 -71.96 1.96 -67.54
C HIS A 38 -72.25 1.88 -66.03
N LEU A 39 -71.83 2.93 -65.33
CA LEU A 39 -72.22 3.22 -63.96
C LEU A 39 -73.75 3.33 -63.86
N LEU A 40 -74.34 2.84 -62.77
CA LEU A 40 -75.35 3.60 -62.05
C LEU A 40 -75.47 3.10 -60.61
N GLY A 41 -74.88 3.92 -59.72
CA GLY A 41 -75.41 4.25 -58.40
C GLY A 41 -75.75 3.11 -57.45
N GLN A 42 -74.80 2.75 -56.59
CA GLN A 42 -75.11 2.67 -55.15
C GLN A 42 -73.82 2.71 -54.33
N GLU A 43 -73.57 3.81 -53.63
CA GLU A 43 -72.65 3.80 -52.51
C GLU A 43 -73.24 2.95 -51.39
N ARG A 44 -72.56 1.86 -51.03
CA ARG A 44 -72.63 1.27 -49.69
C ARG A 44 -71.21 0.96 -49.26
N GLY A 45 -70.63 1.88 -48.50
CA GLY A 45 -69.36 1.67 -47.81
C GLY A 45 -69.50 0.53 -46.81
N SER A 46 -69.18 -0.68 -47.24
CA SER A 46 -68.89 -1.79 -46.34
C SER A 46 -67.42 -1.65 -45.95
N GLY A 47 -67.16 -1.05 -44.79
CA GLY A 47 -65.85 -1.03 -44.17
C GLY A 47 -65.41 -2.47 -43.89
N VAL A 48 -64.57 -3.01 -44.76
CA VAL A 48 -63.86 -4.27 -44.51
C VAL A 48 -62.63 -3.90 -43.68
N PHE A 49 -62.70 -4.18 -42.37
CA PHE A 49 -61.52 -4.19 -41.51
C PHE A 49 -60.61 -5.33 -41.97
N LEU A 50 -59.50 -4.97 -42.63
CA LEU A 50 -58.37 -5.86 -42.83
C LEU A 50 -57.63 -5.96 -41.49
N PRO A 51 -57.45 -7.15 -40.88
CA PRO A 51 -56.51 -7.28 -39.78
C PRO A 51 -55.13 -6.94 -40.34
N GLU A 52 -54.34 -6.14 -39.62
CA GLU A 52 -52.95 -5.88 -39.96
C GLU A 52 -52.19 -7.21 -40.00
N GLY A 53 -52.09 -7.77 -41.21
CA GLY A 53 -51.23 -8.90 -41.49
C GLY A 53 -49.80 -8.41 -41.40
N VAL A 54 -49.15 -8.72 -40.28
CA VAL A 54 -47.69 -8.62 -40.15
C VAL A 54 -47.07 -9.56 -41.19
N PHE A 55 -46.80 -9.04 -42.38
CA PHE A 55 -46.01 -9.74 -43.40
C PHE A 55 -44.55 -9.76 -42.93
N ILE A 56 -44.10 -10.87 -42.35
CA ILE A 56 -42.67 -11.14 -42.13
C ILE A 56 -42.12 -11.76 -43.42
N PRO A 57 -41.23 -11.09 -44.17
CA PRO A 57 -40.57 -11.70 -45.32
C PRO A 57 -39.73 -12.90 -44.85
N SER A 58 -39.75 -14.00 -45.60
CA SER A 58 -38.92 -15.19 -45.30
C SER A 58 -37.45 -14.77 -45.16
N PRO A 59 -36.81 -15.00 -44.00
CA PRO A 59 -35.44 -14.54 -43.80
C PRO A 59 -34.51 -15.36 -44.72
N PRO A 60 -33.67 -14.73 -45.55
CA PRO A 60 -32.64 -15.42 -46.30
C PRO A 60 -31.73 -16.29 -45.41
N ALA A 61 -31.31 -17.44 -45.96
CA ALA A 61 -30.58 -18.48 -45.23
C ALA A 61 -29.33 -18.01 -44.48
N TRP A 62 -28.64 -16.95 -44.97
CA TRP A 62 -27.49 -16.38 -44.29
C TRP A 62 -27.85 -15.73 -42.94
N MET A 63 -29.05 -15.16 -42.78
CA MET A 63 -29.49 -14.59 -41.50
C MET A 63 -29.69 -15.67 -40.45
N VAL A 64 -30.19 -16.84 -40.85
CA VAL A 64 -30.32 -18.01 -39.97
C VAL A 64 -28.94 -18.53 -39.56
N ALA A 65 -28.00 -18.59 -40.50
CA ALA A 65 -26.63 -19.02 -40.20
C ALA A 65 -25.92 -18.05 -39.23
N LEU A 66 -26.07 -16.73 -39.42
CA LEU A 66 -25.53 -15.73 -38.50
C LEU A 66 -26.18 -15.80 -37.11
N ALA A 67 -27.49 -16.07 -37.05
CA ALA A 67 -28.21 -16.22 -35.79
C ALA A 67 -27.70 -17.40 -34.94
N VAL A 68 -27.01 -18.39 -35.54
CA VAL A 68 -26.43 -19.53 -34.84
C VAL A 68 -24.92 -19.35 -34.62
N LEU A 69 -24.19 -18.85 -35.62
CA LEU A 69 -22.75 -18.69 -35.55
C LEU A 69 -22.31 -17.56 -34.62
N LEU A 70 -23.05 -16.44 -34.59
CA LEU A 70 -22.68 -15.31 -33.74
C LEU A 70 -22.79 -15.65 -32.25
N PRO A 71 -23.89 -16.27 -31.73
CA PRO A 71 -23.95 -16.69 -30.34
C PRO A 71 -22.91 -17.76 -29.98
N ALA A 72 -22.64 -18.70 -30.89
CA ALA A 72 -21.61 -19.72 -30.68
C ALA A 72 -20.22 -19.08 -30.53
N LEU A 73 -19.87 -18.15 -31.41
CA LEU A 73 -18.60 -17.42 -31.34
C LEU A 73 -18.51 -16.60 -30.05
N LEU A 74 -19.58 -15.89 -29.68
CA LEU A 74 -19.65 -15.13 -28.43
C LEU A 74 -19.40 -16.04 -27.23
N PHE A 75 -20.04 -17.21 -27.20
CA PHE A 75 -19.84 -18.20 -26.13
C PHE A 75 -18.39 -18.70 -26.04
N PHE A 76 -17.76 -19.04 -27.17
CA PHE A 76 -16.35 -19.46 -27.15
C PHE A 76 -15.41 -18.34 -26.73
N THR A 77 -15.68 -17.10 -27.13
CA THR A 77 -14.87 -15.94 -26.71
C THR A 77 -15.04 -15.65 -25.22
N THR A 78 -16.25 -15.73 -24.67
CA THR A 78 -16.46 -15.52 -23.23
C THR A 78 -15.83 -16.64 -22.41
N VAL A 79 -15.98 -17.90 -22.81
CA VAL A 79 -15.32 -19.04 -22.14
C VAL A 79 -13.79 -18.91 -22.20
N GLY A 80 -13.25 -18.54 -23.36
CA GLY A 80 -11.81 -18.31 -23.52
C GLY A 80 -11.29 -17.17 -22.63
N VAL A 81 -12.01 -16.05 -22.59
CA VAL A 81 -11.69 -14.90 -21.70
C VAL A 81 -11.79 -15.31 -20.23
N ILE A 82 -12.84 -16.02 -19.83
CA ILE A 82 -13.01 -16.52 -18.45
C ILE A 82 -11.85 -17.46 -18.09
N GLY A 83 -11.43 -18.35 -18.99
CA GLY A 83 -10.29 -19.25 -18.77
C GLY A 83 -8.96 -18.50 -18.61
N LEU A 84 -8.70 -17.51 -19.48
CA LEU A 84 -7.51 -16.65 -19.39
C LEU A 84 -7.52 -15.80 -18.11
N CYS A 85 -8.65 -15.18 -17.78
CA CYS A 85 -8.82 -14.42 -16.54
C CYS A 85 -8.63 -15.31 -15.32
N SER A 86 -9.19 -16.53 -15.32
CA SER A 86 -9.01 -17.50 -14.23
C SER A 86 -7.56 -17.96 -14.10
N LYS A 87 -6.83 -18.14 -15.22
CA LYS A 87 -5.42 -18.49 -15.20
C LYS A 87 -4.56 -17.36 -14.65
N LEU A 88 -4.78 -16.13 -15.11
CA LEU A 88 -4.08 -14.95 -14.61
C LEU A 88 -4.40 -14.68 -13.13
N HIS A 89 -5.63 -14.97 -12.68
CA HIS A 89 -5.98 -14.83 -11.28
C HIS A 89 -5.21 -15.81 -10.40
N LYS A 90 -5.11 -17.09 -10.81
CA LYS A 90 -4.31 -18.10 -10.12
C LYS A 90 -2.82 -17.78 -10.07
N GLU A 91 -2.26 -17.29 -11.18
CA GLU A 91 -0.84 -16.89 -11.23
C GLU A 91 -0.56 -15.74 -10.27
N LYS A 92 -1.46 -14.74 -10.21
CA LYS A 92 -1.35 -13.64 -9.24
C LYS A 92 -1.44 -14.10 -7.80
N GLU A 93 -2.31 -15.06 -7.49
CA GLU A 93 -2.45 -15.62 -6.14
C GLU A 93 -1.18 -16.38 -5.70
N ILE A 94 -0.55 -17.13 -6.60
CA ILE A 94 0.73 -17.81 -6.33
C ILE A 94 1.87 -16.79 -6.14
N LEU A 95 1.89 -15.73 -6.96
CA LEU A 95 2.86 -14.65 -6.84
C LEU A 95 2.71 -13.91 -5.51
N SER A 96 1.48 -13.54 -5.11
CA SER A 96 1.25 -12.88 -3.82
C SER A 96 1.58 -13.78 -2.64
N LEU A 97 1.28 -15.08 -2.73
CA LEU A 97 1.71 -16.03 -1.70
C LEU A 97 3.24 -16.08 -1.61
N ARG A 98 3.95 -16.11 -2.74
CA ARG A 98 5.42 -16.13 -2.77
C ARG A 98 6.02 -14.87 -2.16
N GLU A 99 5.49 -13.69 -2.47
CA GLU A 99 5.88 -12.43 -1.82
C GLU A 99 5.62 -12.49 -0.31
N ASP A 100 4.45 -12.96 0.13
CA ASP A 100 4.13 -13.12 1.56
C ASP A 100 5.08 -14.10 2.29
N TYR A 101 5.64 -15.10 1.58
CA TYR A 101 6.64 -16.02 2.12
C TYR A 101 8.02 -15.36 2.23
N GLU A 102 8.46 -14.66 1.18
CA GLU A 102 9.73 -13.93 1.17
C GLU A 102 9.74 -12.83 2.26
N ASP A 103 8.67 -12.05 2.38
CA ASP A 103 8.52 -11.02 3.41
C ASP A 103 8.57 -11.61 4.83
N LYS A 104 7.94 -12.78 5.05
CA LYS A 104 8.01 -13.46 6.36
C LYS A 104 9.41 -13.93 6.70
N GLU A 105 10.16 -14.40 5.71
CA GLU A 105 11.53 -14.83 5.88
C GLU A 105 12.43 -13.62 6.21
N GLU A 106 12.28 -12.51 5.48
CA GLU A 106 13.00 -11.26 5.76
C GLU A 106 12.66 -10.71 7.15
N ASP A 107 11.39 -10.70 7.54
CA ASP A 107 10.95 -10.28 8.88
C ASP A 107 11.54 -11.16 9.98
N THR A 108 11.66 -12.46 9.74
CA THR A 108 12.25 -13.41 10.68
C THR A 108 13.75 -13.17 10.81
N ALA A 109 14.46 -13.07 9.67
CA ALA A 109 15.89 -12.78 9.64
C ALA A 109 16.21 -11.42 10.28
N ARG A 110 15.35 -10.41 10.05
CA ARG A 110 15.49 -9.09 10.66
C ARG A 110 15.34 -9.15 12.18
N LYS A 111 14.34 -9.86 12.70
CA LYS A 111 14.16 -10.05 14.15
C LYS A 111 15.36 -10.75 14.78
N GLU A 112 15.87 -11.80 14.13
CA GLU A 112 17.07 -12.51 14.59
C GLU A 112 18.31 -11.60 14.58
N LEU A 113 18.47 -10.77 13.55
CA LEU A 113 19.57 -9.81 13.46
C LEU A 113 19.47 -8.73 14.54
N GLU A 114 18.27 -8.19 14.79
CA GLU A 114 18.02 -7.22 15.85
C GLU A 114 18.35 -7.83 17.23
N GLN A 115 17.91 -9.06 17.49
CA GLN A 115 18.26 -9.80 18.73
C GLN A 115 19.77 -10.03 18.87
N LEU A 116 20.44 -10.47 17.79
CA LEU A 116 21.90 -10.66 17.80
C LEU A 116 22.63 -9.33 17.99
N GLN A 117 22.13 -8.23 17.41
CA GLN A 117 22.69 -6.91 17.61
C GLN A 117 22.56 -6.46 19.06
N GLU A 118 21.41 -6.69 19.70
CA GLU A 118 21.21 -6.39 21.12
C GLU A 118 22.12 -7.24 22.01
N GLU A 119 22.22 -8.54 21.75
CA GLU A 119 23.12 -9.44 22.48
C GLU A 119 24.59 -9.02 22.31
N LEU A 120 25.00 -8.66 21.08
CA LEU A 120 26.35 -8.15 20.82
C LEU A 120 26.57 -6.79 21.48
N ARG A 121 25.56 -5.91 21.50
CA ARG A 121 25.64 -4.61 22.17
C ARG A 121 25.86 -4.82 23.66
N TRP A 122 25.09 -5.70 24.28
CA TRP A 122 25.23 -6.08 25.69
C TRP A 122 26.62 -6.66 25.99
N ARG A 123 27.06 -7.66 25.22
CA ARG A 123 28.40 -8.27 25.38
C ARG A 123 29.54 -7.27 25.21
N ARG A 124 29.44 -6.35 24.25
CA ARG A 124 30.44 -5.29 24.05
C ARG A 124 30.45 -4.29 25.22
N GLY A 125 29.29 -3.97 25.78
CA GLY A 125 29.20 -3.16 27.00
C GLY A 125 29.95 -3.82 28.15
N LEU A 126 29.79 -5.13 28.33
CA LEU A 126 30.48 -5.88 29.38
C LEU A 126 32.00 -5.96 29.18
N LEU A 127 32.46 -6.15 27.94
CA LEU A 127 33.89 -6.21 27.61
C LEU A 127 34.64 -4.91 27.90
N HIS A 128 33.95 -3.78 27.83
CA HIS A 128 34.51 -2.44 28.01
C HIS A 128 34.07 -1.78 29.32
N ALA A 129 33.41 -2.53 30.20
CA ALA A 129 32.93 -2.03 31.49
C ALA A 129 34.12 -1.56 32.35
N ALA A 130 34.17 -0.27 32.63
CA ALA A 130 35.18 0.33 33.49
C ALA A 130 34.63 0.45 34.92
N ASP A 131 35.41 0.00 35.90
CA ASP A 131 35.07 0.18 37.31
C ASP A 131 35.47 1.59 37.76
N VAL A 132 34.51 2.52 37.70
CA VAL A 132 34.74 3.93 38.02
C VAL A 132 34.54 4.16 39.53
N LEU A 133 35.65 4.40 40.23
CA LEU A 133 35.64 4.85 41.63
C LEU A 133 35.82 6.36 41.67
N LEU A 134 35.04 7.06 42.50
CA LEU A 134 35.08 8.51 42.64
C LEU A 134 36.22 8.93 43.57
N ASP A 135 37.01 9.90 43.13
CA ASP A 135 38.17 10.40 43.87
C ASP A 135 37.77 11.50 44.88
N PRO A 136 37.89 11.24 46.21
CA PRO A 136 37.61 12.22 47.26
C PRO A 136 38.48 13.48 47.20
N ASP A 137 39.69 13.38 46.65
CA ASP A 137 40.63 14.50 46.56
C ASP A 137 40.24 15.47 45.44
N THR A 138 39.48 15.01 44.46
CA THR A 138 38.91 15.87 43.41
C THR A 138 37.55 16.45 43.81
N ALA A 139 36.80 15.77 44.67
CA ALA A 139 35.42 16.11 44.98
C ALA A 139 35.25 17.53 45.55
N HIS A 140 34.31 18.28 44.99
CA HIS A 140 33.93 19.59 45.54
C HIS A 140 33.40 19.45 46.97
N PRO A 141 33.68 20.41 47.89
CA PRO A 141 33.27 20.31 49.30
C PRO A 141 31.76 20.12 49.57
N GLU A 142 30.89 20.44 48.62
CA GLU A 142 29.43 20.20 48.73
C GLU A 142 29.00 18.77 48.36
N LEU A 143 29.90 17.97 47.81
CA LEU A 143 29.64 16.61 47.38
C LEU A 143 30.09 15.62 48.46
N PHE A 144 29.16 14.77 48.87
CA PHE A 144 29.35 13.72 49.85
C PHE A 144 29.44 12.40 49.10
N LEU A 145 30.57 11.74 49.25
CA LEU A 145 30.83 10.42 48.68
C LEU A 145 30.44 9.35 49.70
N SER A 146 29.92 8.24 49.21
CA SER A 146 29.73 7.03 50.01
C SER A 146 31.07 6.35 50.33
N GLN A 147 31.07 5.47 51.33
CA GLN A 147 32.27 4.75 51.78
C GLN A 147 32.88 3.87 50.67
N ASP A 148 32.04 3.34 49.78
CA ASP A 148 32.43 2.55 48.61
C ASP A 148 32.87 3.40 47.41
N GLN A 149 32.85 4.74 47.51
CA GLN A 149 33.26 5.68 46.47
C GLN A 149 32.49 5.54 45.13
N ARG A 150 31.33 4.91 45.14
CA ARG A 150 30.49 4.72 43.93
C ARG A 150 29.29 5.64 43.88
N ARG A 151 28.92 6.26 45.01
CA ARG A 151 27.74 7.11 45.12
C ARG A 151 28.16 8.51 45.52
N VAL A 152 27.53 9.49 44.92
CA VAL A 152 27.71 10.90 45.24
C VAL A 152 26.36 11.56 45.46
N GLY A 153 26.25 12.31 46.54
CA GLY A 153 25.09 13.15 46.83
C GLY A 153 25.55 14.56 47.17
N ARG A 154 24.73 15.56 46.86
CA ARG A 154 24.97 16.92 47.34
C ARG A 154 24.40 17.06 48.75
N GLY A 155 25.22 17.46 49.71
CA GLY A 155 24.77 17.67 51.08
C GLY A 155 24.26 19.09 51.34
N PRO A 156 23.71 19.33 52.53
CA PRO A 156 23.12 20.61 52.91
C PRO A 156 24.16 21.73 53.14
N SER A 157 25.42 21.37 53.36
CA SER A 157 26.51 22.31 53.69
C SER A 157 27.84 21.86 53.09
N ARG A 158 28.78 22.81 52.97
CA ARG A 158 30.15 22.53 52.52
C ARG A 158 30.92 21.80 53.62
N GLN A 159 31.60 20.72 53.26
CA GLN A 159 32.52 20.02 54.14
C GLN A 159 33.81 20.84 54.34
N ILE A 160 34.42 20.72 55.52
CA ILE A 160 35.73 21.31 55.81
C ILE A 160 36.78 20.32 55.33
N LEU A 161 37.29 20.52 54.12
CA LEU A 161 38.29 19.68 53.46
C LEU A 161 39.53 20.51 53.10
N PRO A 162 40.71 19.88 53.03
CA PRO A 162 41.94 20.58 52.61
C PRO A 162 41.80 21.08 51.17
N ASP A 163 42.31 22.29 50.92
CA ASP A 163 42.32 22.90 49.60
C ASP A 163 43.53 22.44 48.77
N ASN A 164 43.49 21.20 48.30
CA ASN A 164 44.50 20.62 47.41
C ASN A 164 44.26 21.05 45.94
N PRO A 165 45.31 21.09 45.10
CA PRO A 165 45.19 21.57 43.72
C PRO A 165 44.25 20.73 42.86
N GLU A 166 44.09 19.44 43.16
CA GLU A 166 43.22 18.51 42.44
C GLU A 166 41.72 18.77 42.68
N ARG A 167 41.38 19.46 43.78
CA ARG A 167 39.99 19.68 44.21
C ARG A 167 39.28 20.75 43.39
N PHE A 168 38.06 20.44 42.95
CA PHE A 168 37.18 21.44 42.36
C PHE A 168 36.63 22.38 43.44
N ASP A 169 36.76 23.69 43.22
CA ASP A 169 36.14 24.73 44.06
C ASP A 169 35.11 25.58 43.26
N CYS A 170 35.21 25.58 41.93
CA CYS A 170 34.37 26.40 41.08
C CYS A 170 32.97 25.82 40.80
N ARG A 171 32.86 24.50 40.67
CA ARG A 171 31.62 23.77 40.36
C ARG A 171 31.53 22.49 41.22
N PRO A 172 30.32 22.01 41.56
CA PRO A 172 30.11 20.77 42.31
C PRO A 172 30.38 19.56 41.39
N CYS A 173 31.65 19.30 41.13
CA CYS A 173 32.14 18.20 40.29
C CYS A 173 33.04 17.26 41.09
N VAL A 174 33.12 16.01 40.65
CA VAL A 174 34.02 14.97 41.14
C VAL A 174 34.48 14.15 39.94
N LEU A 175 35.72 13.65 39.97
CA LEU A 175 36.29 12.81 38.92
C LEU A 175 36.42 11.37 39.41
N GLY A 176 36.56 10.46 38.45
CA GLY A 176 37.04 9.11 38.74
C GLY A 176 38.52 9.11 39.11
N VAL A 177 38.94 8.17 39.95
CA VAL A 177 40.35 7.94 40.31
C VAL A 177 41.19 7.58 39.09
N GLN A 178 40.61 6.79 38.17
CA GLN A 178 41.31 6.33 36.98
C GLN A 178 41.04 7.24 35.78
N GLY A 179 42.13 7.71 35.16
CA GLY A 179 42.09 8.38 33.86
C GLY A 179 42.29 7.40 32.70
N PHE A 180 41.69 7.69 31.55
CA PHE A 180 41.81 6.88 30.33
C PHE A 180 42.61 7.64 29.27
N SER A 181 43.65 7.00 28.72
CA SER A 181 44.48 7.56 27.64
C SER A 181 44.19 6.94 26.27
N SER A 182 43.64 5.72 26.23
CA SER A 182 43.32 4.98 25.02
C SER A 182 42.28 3.88 25.30
N GLY A 183 41.69 3.32 24.24
CA GLY A 183 40.72 2.22 24.33
C GLY A 183 39.27 2.68 24.34
N ARG A 184 38.35 1.71 24.46
CA ARG A 184 36.91 1.94 24.62
C ARG A 184 36.53 1.54 26.03
N HIS A 185 35.88 2.47 26.73
CA HIS A 185 35.46 2.31 28.12
C HIS A 185 34.00 2.72 28.21
N SER A 186 33.20 1.93 28.92
CA SER A 186 31.80 2.19 29.20
C SER A 186 31.56 2.09 30.69
N TRP A 187 30.76 3.00 31.23
CA TRP A 187 30.29 2.96 32.60
C TRP A 187 28.82 3.34 32.61
N GLU A 188 28.09 2.80 33.57
CA GLU A 188 26.67 3.10 33.78
C GLU A 188 26.54 3.90 35.07
N VAL A 189 25.64 4.88 35.06
CA VAL A 189 25.36 5.72 36.21
C VAL A 189 23.88 5.61 36.53
N GLU A 190 23.57 5.06 37.69
CA GLU A 190 22.22 5.09 38.22
C GLU A 190 21.94 6.48 38.78
N VAL A 191 20.98 7.17 38.16
CA VAL A 191 20.56 8.49 38.60
C VAL A 191 19.24 8.35 39.36
N GLY A 192 19.27 8.66 40.66
CA GLY A 192 18.07 8.70 41.50
C GLY A 192 17.17 9.91 41.20
N ASN A 193 16.28 10.22 42.14
CA ASN A 193 15.39 11.38 42.03
C ASN A 193 16.12 12.70 42.32
N VAL A 194 16.93 13.17 41.36
CA VAL A 194 17.70 14.43 41.44
C VAL A 194 17.30 15.38 40.31
N MET A 195 17.05 16.63 40.68
CA MET A 195 16.56 17.69 39.77
C MET A 195 17.57 18.06 38.67
N VAL A 196 18.86 18.02 38.98
CA VAL A 196 19.93 18.42 38.08
C VAL A 196 21.12 17.50 38.28
N TRP A 197 21.58 16.89 37.19
CA TRP A 197 22.77 16.05 37.14
C TRP A 197 23.41 16.18 35.75
N ALA A 198 24.71 15.91 35.69
CA ALA A 198 25.45 15.86 34.44
C ALA A 198 26.64 14.91 34.60
N VAL A 199 26.92 14.13 33.57
CA VAL A 199 28.03 13.17 33.54
C VAL A 199 28.80 13.41 32.24
N GLY A 200 30.10 13.16 32.26
CA GLY A 200 30.92 13.29 31.07
C GLY A 200 32.37 12.96 31.34
N VAL A 201 33.21 13.29 30.37
CA VAL A 201 34.66 13.11 30.43
C VAL A 201 35.31 14.47 30.35
N CYS A 202 36.34 14.71 31.15
CA CYS A 202 37.16 15.91 31.05
C CYS A 202 38.62 15.54 30.80
N ALA A 203 39.37 16.47 30.21
CA ALA A 203 40.81 16.35 30.17
C ALA A 203 41.39 16.46 31.59
N ASP A 204 42.49 15.75 31.84
CA ASP A 204 43.15 15.74 33.14
C ASP A 204 43.55 17.16 33.62
N ARG A 205 44.03 17.98 32.68
CA ARG A 205 44.49 19.37 32.91
C ARG A 205 43.38 20.43 32.85
N VAL A 206 42.17 20.08 33.27
CA VAL A 206 41.06 21.02 33.36
C VAL A 206 41.29 22.04 34.48
N GLN A 207 40.84 23.28 34.28
CA GLN A 207 40.99 24.32 35.32
C GLN A 207 40.01 24.06 36.47
N ARG A 208 40.54 23.63 37.63
CA ARG A 208 39.73 23.22 38.79
C ARG A 208 39.42 24.37 39.76
N LYS A 209 40.24 25.43 39.73
CA LYS A 209 40.18 26.60 40.61
C LYS A 209 39.75 27.87 39.86
N GLY A 210 39.06 28.77 40.56
CA GLY A 210 38.71 30.11 40.08
C GLY A 210 37.46 30.18 39.20
N ARG A 211 36.93 31.40 39.04
CA ARG A 211 35.84 31.72 38.11
C ARG A 211 36.36 32.65 37.01
N PRO A 212 35.91 32.49 35.75
CA PRO A 212 34.98 31.48 35.26
C PRO A 212 35.67 30.18 34.80
N CYS A 213 35.15 29.02 35.23
CA CYS A 213 35.61 27.71 34.78
C CYS A 213 34.90 27.33 33.46
N TRP A 214 35.53 27.63 32.32
CA TRP A 214 35.05 27.29 30.97
C TRP A 214 35.84 26.11 30.41
N SER A 215 35.65 24.89 30.91
CA SER A 215 36.34 23.73 30.30
C SER A 215 35.70 22.36 30.51
N LEU A 216 34.57 22.28 31.23
CA LEU A 216 33.82 21.04 31.38
C LEU A 216 32.83 20.87 30.22
N ARG A 217 33.13 19.96 29.29
CA ARG A 217 32.16 19.46 28.32
C ARG A 217 31.31 18.41 29.02
N MET A 218 30.13 18.81 29.46
CA MET A 218 29.19 17.91 30.13
C MET A 218 28.09 17.50 29.15
N ALA A 219 27.67 16.25 29.22
CA ALA A 219 26.43 15.82 28.61
C ALA A 219 25.31 15.91 29.66
N SER A 220 24.15 16.43 29.25
CA SER A 220 22.93 16.49 30.07
C SER A 220 21.80 15.90 29.25
N GLY A 221 21.16 14.83 29.74
CA GLY A 221 20.02 14.18 29.08
C GLY A 221 20.01 12.66 29.28
N PRO A 222 18.87 11.99 29.02
CA PRO A 222 18.69 10.56 29.30
C PRO A 222 19.56 9.63 28.43
N TRP A 223 20.04 10.10 27.28
CA TRP A 223 20.98 9.37 26.43
C TRP A 223 21.98 10.36 25.83
N SER A 224 23.24 10.24 26.18
CA SER A 224 24.31 11.03 25.55
C SER A 224 25.58 10.20 25.48
N CYS A 225 25.88 9.71 24.28
CA CYS A 225 27.14 9.06 23.98
C CYS A 225 28.17 10.15 23.64
N LEU A 226 29.16 10.34 24.51
CA LEU A 226 30.33 11.16 24.19
C LEU A 226 31.31 10.26 23.44
N ASP A 227 31.18 10.20 22.11
CA ASP A 227 32.20 9.58 21.25
C ASP A 227 33.37 10.57 21.09
N THR A 228 34.58 10.13 21.46
CA THR A 228 35.80 10.91 21.24
C THR A 228 36.26 10.91 19.78
N SER A 229 35.54 10.23 18.87
CA SER A 229 35.93 10.12 17.47
C SER A 229 35.72 11.38 16.62
N THR A 230 34.91 12.35 17.05
CA THR A 230 34.65 13.56 16.24
C THR A 230 34.59 14.83 17.08
N GLY A 231 35.73 15.52 17.13
CA GLY A 231 35.84 16.81 17.79
C GLY A 231 37.28 17.23 17.96
N SER A 232 37.91 17.59 16.85
CA SER A 232 39.18 18.31 16.77
C SER A 232 39.26 19.44 17.82
N CYS A 233 40.00 19.19 18.90
CA CYS A 233 40.61 20.26 19.69
C CYS A 233 41.98 20.55 19.06
N PRO A 234 42.28 21.79 18.63
CA PRO A 234 43.57 22.12 18.08
C PRO A 234 44.60 22.04 19.21
N LEU A 235 45.33 20.91 19.28
CA LEU A 235 46.53 20.79 20.09
C LEU A 235 47.59 21.70 19.46
N GLN A 236 47.64 22.94 19.94
CA GLN A 236 48.70 23.87 19.60
C GLN A 236 50.00 23.32 20.19
N ARG A 237 50.79 22.70 19.32
CA ARG A 237 52.12 22.16 19.60
C ARG A 237 53.04 23.33 19.90
N ARG A 238 53.39 23.56 21.17
CA ARG A 238 54.48 24.47 21.52
C ARG A 238 55.77 23.65 21.54
N SER A 239 56.59 23.85 20.52
CA SER A 239 58.01 23.56 20.53
C SER A 239 58.69 24.37 21.64
N SER A 240 59.61 23.77 22.35
CA SER A 240 60.65 24.50 23.08
C SER A 240 61.92 23.63 23.12
N PRO A 241 63.10 24.25 22.99
CA PRO A 241 64.39 23.56 22.99
C PRO A 241 64.77 23.02 24.37
#